data_AF-A0A9P0ZXY9-F1
#
_entry.id   AF-A0A9P0ZXY9-F1
#
_cell.length_a   1.000
_cell.length_b   1.000
_cell.length_c   1.000
_cell.angle_alpha   90.00
_cell.angle_beta   90.00
_cell.angle_gamma   90.00
#
_symmetry.space_group_name_H-M   'P 1'
#
loop_
_entity.id
_entity.type
_entity.pdbx_description
1 polymer ?
#
loop_
_entity_poly.entity_id
_entity_poly.type
_entity_poly.pdbx_seq_one_letter_code
_entity_poly.pdbx_strand_id
1 'polypeptide(L)'
;MRVLDPSRPSHQCDLVNWAKPLLPDKNKLRNLMDPRLEHGYPFQAASQVAELIIRCLDPQCKLRPDMEQVLGKLKEISKLEMTPKDLKAQTKYLKDAQRRRRLQ
;
A
#
# COMPACT_ATOMS: atom_id res chain seq x y z
N MET A 1 -15.66 -2.71 4.54
CA MET A 1 -14.44 -2.32 5.30
C MET A 1 -14.88 -1.52 6.52
N ARG A 2 -14.35 -1.83 7.70
CA ARG A 2 -14.54 -1.01 8.90
C ARG A 2 -13.19 -0.37 9.24
N VAL A 3 -13.19 0.91 9.60
CA VAL A 3 -11.96 1.63 10.03
C VAL A 3 -11.41 1.03 11.33
N LEU A 4 -12.32 0.52 12.17
CA LEU A 4 -12.00 -0.20 13.39
C LEU A 4 -12.17 -1.71 13.14
N ASP A 5 -11.06 -2.44 13.29
CA ASP A 5 -11.00 -3.90 13.19
C ASP A 5 -10.60 -4.49 14.56
N PRO A 6 -11.58 -4.90 15.40
CA PRO A 6 -11.30 -5.41 16.74
C PRO A 6 -10.63 -6.78 16.75
N SER A 7 -10.51 -7.45 15.59
CA SER A 7 -9.78 -8.72 15.47
C SER A 7 -8.26 -8.52 15.44
N ARG A 8 -7.80 -7.28 15.26
CA ARG A 8 -6.38 -6.91 15.23
C ARG A 8 -5.83 -6.61 16.63
N PRO A 9 -4.50 -6.63 16.79
CA PRO A 9 -3.86 -6.10 18.00
C PRO A 9 -4.32 -4.67 18.28
N SER A 10 -4.40 -4.28 19.55
CA SER A 10 -4.92 -2.97 20.00
C SER A 10 -4.36 -1.76 19.24
N HIS A 11 -3.06 -1.76 18.94
CA HIS A 11 -2.36 -0.69 18.21
C HIS A 11 -2.62 -0.69 16.68
N GLN A 12 -3.30 -1.71 16.16
CA GLN A 12 -3.67 -1.86 14.73
C GLN A 12 -5.19 -1.89 14.53
N CYS A 13 -5.98 -1.79 15.60
CA CYS A 13 -7.44 -1.78 15.51
C CYS A 13 -7.94 -0.61 14.66
N ASP A 14 -7.39 0.59 14.87
CA ASP A 14 -7.66 1.74 14.03
C ASP A 14 -6.70 1.73 12.85
N LEU A 15 -7.22 1.35 11.68
CA LEU A 15 -6.42 1.23 10.47
C LEU A 15 -5.84 2.56 9.99
N VAL A 16 -6.53 3.68 10.25
CA VAL A 16 -6.05 5.00 9.84
C VAL A 16 -4.87 5.39 10.72
N ASN A 17 -5.04 5.33 12.03
CA ASN A 17 -3.98 5.71 12.97
C ASN A 17 -2.76 4.78 12.88
N TRP A 18 -2.98 3.50 12.61
CA TRP A 18 -1.91 2.53 12.39
C TRP A 18 -1.18 2.72 11.05
N ALA A 19 -1.91 2.88 9.94
CA ALA A 19 -1.30 2.89 8.61
C ALA A 19 -0.72 4.25 8.22
N LYS A 20 -1.36 5.37 8.61
CA LYS A 20 -0.95 6.74 8.23
C LYS A 20 0.54 7.05 8.47
N PRO A 21 1.17 6.70 9.60
CA PRO A 21 2.61 6.96 9.80
C PRO A 21 3.54 6.08 8.93
N LEU A 22 3.03 5.01 8.33
CA LEU A 22 3.79 4.08 7.50
C LEU A 22 3.79 4.47 6.01
N LEU A 23 2.78 5.22 5.57
CA LEU A 23 2.59 5.62 4.17
C LEU A 23 3.76 6.43 3.55
N PRO A 24 4.42 7.38 4.26
CA PRO A 24 5.50 8.17 3.67
C PRO A 24 6.83 7.40 3.49
N ASP A 25 7.04 6.36 4.28
CA ASP A 25 8.29 5.58 4.28
C ASP A 25 8.16 4.42 3.29
N LYS A 26 8.99 4.40 2.25
CA LYS A 26 8.95 3.38 1.20
C LYS A 26 9.16 1.95 1.71
N ASN A 27 10.00 1.77 2.73
CA ASN A 27 10.26 0.44 3.30
C ASN A 27 9.07 -0.02 4.15
N LYS A 28 8.49 0.88 4.95
CA LYS A 28 7.30 0.59 5.75
C LYS A 28 6.07 0.38 4.86
N LEU A 29 5.94 1.13 3.77
CA LEU A 29 4.88 0.95 2.78
C LEU A 29 4.92 -0.46 2.19
N ARG A 30 6.10 -1.00 1.82
CA ARG A 30 6.21 -2.40 1.33
C ARG A 30 5.65 -3.41 2.32
N ASN A 31 5.87 -3.20 3.61
CA ASN A 31 5.37 -4.08 4.67
C ASN A 31 3.88 -3.88 4.96
N LEU A 32 3.32 -2.71 4.61
CA LEU A 32 1.91 -2.40 4.76
C LEU A 32 1.04 -3.03 3.66
N MET A 33 1.62 -3.29 2.48
CA MET A 33 0.90 -3.86 1.34
C MET A 33 0.40 -5.29 1.64
N ASP A 34 -0.75 -5.64 1.06
CA ASP A 34 -1.36 -6.96 1.26
C ASP A 34 -0.40 -8.09 0.80
N PRO A 35 0.02 -8.99 1.71
CA PRO A 35 0.93 -10.08 1.37
C PRO A 35 0.39 -11.02 0.28
N ARG A 36 -0.94 -11.09 0.10
CA ARG A 36 -1.60 -11.91 -0.93
C ARG A 36 -1.38 -11.38 -2.34
N LEU A 37 -0.92 -10.13 -2.49
CA LEU A 37 -0.47 -9.60 -3.77
C LEU A 37 0.90 -10.16 -4.17
N GLU A 38 1.61 -10.83 -3.25
CA GLU A 38 2.90 -11.48 -3.49
C GLU A 38 3.97 -10.55 -4.10
N HIS A 39 3.91 -9.25 -3.83
CA HIS A 39 4.72 -8.21 -4.49
C HIS A 39 4.50 -8.07 -6.02
N GLY A 40 3.42 -8.65 -6.55
CA GLY A 40 2.96 -8.54 -7.94
C GLY A 40 2.23 -7.24 -8.22
N TYR A 41 2.83 -6.11 -7.88
CA TYR A 41 2.29 -4.79 -8.18
C TYR A 41 3.43 -3.80 -8.53
N PRO A 42 3.16 -2.78 -9.35
CA PRO A 42 4.10 -1.70 -9.58
C PRO A 42 4.32 -0.91 -8.29
N PHE A 43 5.56 -0.88 -7.76
CA PHE A 43 5.80 -0.17 -6.50
C PHE A 43 5.57 1.34 -6.62
N GLN A 44 5.81 1.90 -7.81
CA GLN A 44 5.51 3.31 -8.09
C GLN A 44 4.01 3.61 -7.96
N ALA A 45 3.14 2.68 -8.39
CA ALA A 45 1.69 2.82 -8.22
C ALA A 45 1.32 2.83 -6.75
N ALA A 46 1.83 1.87 -5.96
CA ALA A 46 1.60 1.83 -4.52
C ALA A 46 2.06 3.13 -3.82
N SER A 47 3.23 3.66 -4.20
CA SER A 47 3.75 4.92 -3.65
C SER A 47 2.85 6.13 -3.97
N GLN A 48 2.31 6.22 -5.18
CA GLN A 48 1.40 7.31 -5.54
C GLN A 48 0.02 7.17 -4.88
N VAL A 49 -0.47 5.93 -4.70
CA VAL A 49 -1.69 5.69 -3.91
C VAL A 49 -1.48 6.12 -2.46
N ALA A 50 -0.31 5.81 -1.87
CA ALA A 50 0.01 6.23 -0.51
C ALA A 50 -0.02 7.76 -0.33
N GLU A 51 0.54 8.50 -1.30
CA GLU A 51 0.48 9.96 -1.33
C GLU A 51 -0.97 10.48 -1.45
N LEU A 52 -1.76 9.87 -2.33
CA LEU A 52 -3.18 10.22 -2.49
C LEU A 52 -3.96 9.98 -1.18
N ILE A 53 -3.73 8.84 -0.51
CA ILE A 53 -4.34 8.52 0.79
C ILE A 53 -3.96 9.58 1.84
N ILE A 54 -2.69 9.99 1.91
CA ILE A 54 -2.25 11.03 2.86
C ILE A 54 -3.04 12.33 2.65
N ARG A 55 -3.21 12.75 1.40
CA ARG A 55 -4.00 13.96 1.06
C ARG A 55 -5.48 13.80 1.37
N CYS A 56 -6.08 12.65 1.09
CA CYS A 56 -7.48 12.37 1.43
C CYS A 56 -7.73 12.39 2.95
N LEU A 57 -6.72 12.02 3.74
CA LEU A 57 -6.76 11.97 5.20
C LEU A 57 -6.21 13.24 5.87
N ASP A 58 -6.08 14.35 5.13
CA ASP A 58 -5.62 15.61 5.69
C ASP A 58 -6.60 16.13 6.76
N PRO A 59 -6.14 16.54 7.95
CA PRO A 59 -7.02 17.13 8.97
C PRO A 59 -7.76 18.37 8.47
N GLN A 60 -7.15 19.14 7.57
CA GLN A 60 -7.74 20.33 6.98
C GLN A 60 -8.59 19.94 5.77
N CYS A 61 -9.92 20.06 5.88
CA CYS A 61 -10.84 19.70 4.80
C CYS A 61 -10.53 20.40 3.47
N LYS A 62 -10.04 21.65 3.50
CA LYS A 62 -9.65 22.43 2.30
C LYS A 62 -8.43 21.89 1.55
N LEU A 63 -7.61 21.06 2.20
CA LEU A 63 -6.43 20.42 1.58
C LEU A 63 -6.76 19.04 0.99
N ARG A 64 -7.92 18.49 1.35
CA ARG A 64 -8.38 17.21 0.79
C ARG A 64 -8.76 17.41 -0.68
N PRO A 65 -8.37 16.48 -1.55
CA PRO A 65 -8.80 16.52 -2.94
C PRO A 65 -10.30 16.28 -3.04
N ASP A 66 -10.94 16.90 -4.02
CA ASP A 66 -12.30 16.51 -4.42
C ASP A 66 -12.29 15.15 -5.15
N MET A 67 -13.47 14.57 -5.36
CA MET A 67 -13.58 13.24 -5.96
C MET A 67 -13.19 13.20 -7.44
N GLU A 68 -13.22 14.33 -8.16
CA GLU A 68 -12.75 14.42 -9.54
C GLU A 68 -11.22 14.32 -9.58
N GLN A 69 -10.53 15.04 -8.69
CA GLN A 69 -9.09 14.95 -8.48
C GLN A 69 -8.65 13.55 -8.05
N VAL A 70 -9.38 12.92 -7.11
CA VAL A 70 -9.13 11.54 -6.68
C VAL A 70 -9.25 10.58 -7.87
N LEU A 71 -10.33 10.68 -8.65
CA LEU A 71 -10.55 9.82 -9.81
C LEU A 71 -9.47 10.03 -10.88
N GLY A 72 -9.14 11.28 -11.19
CA GLY A 72 -8.07 11.64 -12.14
C GLY A 72 -6.75 11.00 -11.72
N LYS A 73 -6.39 11.13 -10.44
CA LYS A 73 -5.15 10.55 -9.93
C LYS A 73 -5.14 9.02 -9.97
N LEU A 74 -6.25 8.37 -9.63
CA LEU A 74 -6.36 6.91 -9.71
C LEU A 74 -6.26 6.41 -11.16
N LYS A 75 -6.81 7.12 -12.14
CA LYS A 75 -6.67 6.80 -13.57
C LYS A 75 -5.24 6.96 -14.08
N GLU A 76 -4.46 7.89 -13.53
CA GLU A 76 -3.03 7.98 -13.84
C GLU A 76 -2.26 6.79 -13.24
N ILE A 77 -2.53 6.49 -11.97
CA ILE A 77 -1.89 5.41 -11.23
C ILE A 77 -2.15 4.06 -11.91
N SER A 78 -3.37 3.84 -12.41
CA SER A 78 -3.73 2.57 -13.06
C SER A 78 -3.00 2.31 -14.37
N LYS A 79 -2.32 3.31 -14.95
CA LYS A 79 -1.51 3.18 -16.17
C LYS A 79 -0.06 2.82 -15.87
N LEU A 80 0.32 2.72 -14.60
CA LEU A 80 1.67 2.38 -14.21
C LEU A 80 1.86 0.88 -14.29
N GLU A 81 2.93 0.48 -14.99
CA GLU A 81 3.28 -0.92 -15.20
C GLU A 81 4.43 -1.35 -14.28
N MET A 82 4.54 -2.66 -14.05
CA MET A 82 5.66 -3.21 -13.28
C MET A 82 6.98 -2.95 -13.99
N THR A 83 7.95 -2.45 -13.24
CA THR A 83 9.30 -2.26 -13.76
C THR A 83 10.10 -3.57 -13.70
N PRO A 84 11.22 -3.70 -14.42
CA PRO A 84 12.13 -4.83 -14.27
C PRO A 84 12.63 -5.03 -12.82
N LYS A 85 12.69 -3.96 -12.02
CA LYS A 85 13.05 -4.03 -10.60
C LYS A 85 11.94 -4.67 -9.77
N ASP A 86 10.68 -4.34 -10.07
CA ASP A 86 9.52 -4.92 -9.39
C ASP A 86 9.40 -6.42 -9.71
N LEU A 87 9.55 -6.81 -10.98
CA LEU A 87 9.54 -8.22 -11.40
C LEU A 87 10.64 -9.05 -10.71
N LYS A 88 11.86 -8.49 -10.58
CA LYS A 88 12.95 -9.12 -9.82
C LYS A 88 12.61 -9.26 -8.34
N ALA A 89 12.02 -8.23 -7.74
CA ALA A 89 11.61 -8.26 -6.34
C ALA A 89 10.52 -9.31 -6.09
N GLN A 90 9.51 -9.38 -6.96
CA GLN A 90 8.46 -10.40 -6.93
C GLN A 90 9.06 -11.81 -7.08
N THR A 91 9.91 -12.03 -8.08
CA THR A 91 10.57 -13.33 -8.29
C THR A 91 11.36 -13.76 -7.06
N LYS A 92 12.08 -12.83 -6.43
CA LYS A 92 12.81 -13.10 -5.18
C LYS A 92 11.85 -13.48 -4.06
N TYR A 93 10.78 -12.71 -3.85
CA TYR A 93 9.77 -12.98 -2.83
C TYR A 93 9.15 -14.38 -2.99
N LEU A 94 8.79 -14.75 -4.22
CA LEU A 94 8.22 -16.07 -4.53
C LEU A 94 9.20 -17.22 -4.22
N LYS A 95 10.48 -17.08 -4.59
CA LYS A 95 11.51 -18.07 -4.27
C LYS A 95 11.72 -18.22 -2.76
N ASP A 96 11.75 -17.10 -2.03
CA ASP A 96 11.89 -17.10 -0.58
C ASP A 96 10.68 -17.74 0.11
N ALA A 97 9.46 -17.43 -0.37
CA ALA A 97 8.21 -18.04 0.12
C ALA A 97 8.19 -19.56 -0.12
N GLN A 98 8.60 -20.01 -1.31
CA GLN A 98 8.75 -21.43 -1.62
C GLN A 98 9.76 -22.12 -0.69
N ARG A 99 10.90 -21.49 -0.42
CA ARG A 99 11.90 -22.03 0.52
C ARG A 99 11.33 -22.20 1.92
N ARG A 100 10.56 -21.23 2.42
CA ARG A 100 9.93 -21.32 3.75
C ARG A 100 8.91 -22.46 3.83
N ARG A 101 8.11 -22.66 2.79
CA ARG A 101 7.15 -23.77 2.70
C ARG A 101 7.82 -25.14 2.69
N ARG A 102 9.05 -25.26 2.17
CA ARG A 102 9.83 -26.52 2.16
C ARG A 102 10.51 -26.83 3.49
N LEU A 103 10.58 -25.86 4.39
CA LEU A 103 11.20 -25.99 5.72
C LEU A 103 10.16 -26.23 6.83
N GLN A 104 8.88 -26.32 6.47
CA GLN A 104 7.74 -26.69 7.31
C GLN A 104 7.28 -28.08 6.92
#